data_AF-A0A1B8SHE3-F1
#
_entry.id   AF-A0A1B8SHE3-F1
#
_cell.length_a   1.000
_cell.length_b   1.000
_cell.length_c   1.000
_cell.angle_alpha   90.00
_cell.angle_beta   90.00
_cell.angle_gamma   90.00
#
_symmetry.space_group_name_H-M   'P 1'
#
loop_
_entity.id
_entity.type
_entity.pdbx_description
1 polymer ?
#
loop_
_entity_poly.entity_id
_entity_poly.type
_entity_poly.pdbx_seq_one_letter_code
_entity_poly.pdbx_strand_id
1 'polypeptide(L)'
;MFEQIDLPDPDAFAELDEAALVAAIGGWAQAESVAASRRLAAIAELMGRKLYDDPAHSKWACDGWDAVASEVGAACDVSHGKASGQMYLASALRERLPKVAALFAAGQLNAALVSTISWH
;
A
#
# COMPACT_ATOMS: atom_id res chain seq x y z
N MET A 1 3.14 -11.90 13.56
CA MET A 1 2.53 -13.13 13.04
C MET A 1 2.15 -12.83 11.61
N PHE A 2 2.90 -13.33 10.63
CA PHE A 2 2.50 -13.20 9.23
C PHE A 2 1.32 -14.14 9.02
N GLU A 3 0.17 -13.59 8.65
CA GLU A 3 -0.99 -14.37 8.27
C GLU A 3 -0.58 -15.16 7.02
N GLN A 4 -0.40 -16.46 7.17
CA GLN A 4 0.01 -17.33 6.07
C GLN A 4 -1.16 -17.39 5.11
N ILE A 5 -0.92 -16.92 3.88
CA ILE A 5 -1.91 -16.95 2.82
C ILE A 5 -1.95 -18.38 2.30
N ASP A 6 -3.07 -19.08 2.51
CA ASP A 6 -3.29 -20.46 2.05
C ASP A 6 -3.65 -20.48 0.56
N LEU A 7 -2.70 -20.05 -0.27
CA LEU A 7 -2.81 -20.04 -1.73
C LEU A 7 -1.75 -20.96 -2.35
N PRO A 8 -2.06 -21.59 -3.49
CA PRO A 8 -1.14 -22.51 -4.13
C PRO A 8 0.14 -21.79 -4.57
N ASP A 9 1.27 -22.44 -4.32
CA ASP A 9 2.58 -22.03 -4.84
C ASP A 9 2.65 -22.20 -6.36
N PRO A 10 3.49 -21.41 -7.07
CA PRO A 10 3.61 -21.48 -8.52
C PRO A 10 3.93 -22.88 -9.07
N ASP A 11 4.70 -23.67 -8.33
CA ASP A 11 5.09 -25.02 -8.74
C ASP A 11 3.89 -26.00 -8.77
N ALA A 12 2.81 -25.70 -8.05
CA ALA A 12 1.61 -26.52 -8.02
C ALA A 12 0.62 -26.21 -9.17
N PHE A 13 0.79 -25.10 -9.89
CA PHE A 13 -0.17 -24.64 -10.90
C PHE A 13 -0.36 -25.60 -12.07
N ALA A 14 0.68 -26.37 -12.43
CA ALA A 14 0.61 -27.32 -13.55
C ALA A 14 -0.40 -28.46 -13.32
N GLU A 15 -0.69 -28.78 -12.05
CA GLU A 15 -1.57 -29.88 -11.65
C GLU A 15 -3.01 -29.40 -11.35
N LEU A 16 -3.26 -28.09 -11.40
CA LEU A 16 -4.58 -27.51 -11.13
C LEU A 16 -5.46 -27.54 -12.39
N ASP A 17 -6.76 -27.73 -12.18
CA ASP A 17 -7.74 -27.49 -13.22
C ASP A 17 -7.98 -25.98 -13.45
N GLU A 18 -8.69 -25.65 -14.54
CA GLU A 18 -8.96 -24.25 -14.92
C GLU A 18 -9.71 -23.48 -13.82
N ALA A 19 -10.66 -24.12 -13.14
CA ALA A 19 -11.43 -23.49 -12.07
C ALA A 19 -10.56 -23.15 -10.85
N ALA A 20 -9.66 -24.06 -10.48
CA ALA A 20 -8.69 -23.84 -9.42
C ALA A 20 -7.66 -22.75 -9.78
N LEU A 21 -7.24 -22.67 -11.04
CA LEU A 21 -6.38 -21.57 -11.52
C LEU A 21 -7.09 -20.21 -11.42
N VAL A 22 -8.36 -20.12 -11.83
CA VAL A 22 -9.15 -18.88 -11.68
C VAL A 22 -9.31 -18.49 -10.21
N ALA A 23 -9.55 -19.46 -9.33
CA ALA A 23 -9.62 -19.22 -7.89
C ALA A 23 -8.27 -18.72 -7.33
N ALA A 24 -7.15 -19.30 -7.77
CA ALA A 24 -5.82 -18.87 -7.39
C ALA A 24 -5.53 -17.42 -7.84
N ILE A 25 -5.91 -17.04 -9.07
CA ILE A 25 -5.80 -15.66 -9.57
C ILE A 25 -6.54 -14.69 -8.64
N GLY A 26 -7.81 -15.00 -8.31
CA GLY A 26 -8.61 -14.17 -7.41
C GLY A 26 -8.01 -14.06 -6.01
N GLY A 27 -7.55 -15.18 -5.45
CA GLY A 27 -6.90 -15.23 -4.15
C GLY A 27 -5.62 -14.39 -4.10
N TRP A 28 -4.74 -14.54 -5.10
CA TRP A 28 -3.49 -13.79 -5.16
C TRP A 28 -3.72 -12.28 -5.39
N ALA A 29 -4.75 -11.91 -6.15
CA ALA A 29 -5.17 -10.51 -6.29
C ALA A 29 -5.70 -9.90 -4.98
N GLN A 30 -6.46 -10.68 -4.18
CA GLN A 30 -6.89 -10.26 -2.85
C GLN A 30 -5.69 -10.10 -1.91
N ALA A 31 -4.76 -11.06 -1.92
CA ALA A 31 -3.53 -11.01 -1.14
C ALA A 31 -2.67 -9.79 -1.48
N GLU A 32 -2.49 -9.48 -2.76
CA GLU A 32 -1.81 -8.28 -3.23
C GLU A 32 -2.48 -7.01 -2.67
N SER A 33 -3.80 -6.95 -2.73
CA SER A 33 -4.58 -5.81 -2.22
C SER A 33 -4.40 -5.62 -0.71
N VAL A 34 -4.47 -6.70 0.07
CA VAL A 34 -4.21 -6.67 1.51
C VAL A 34 -2.78 -6.21 1.80
N ALA A 35 -1.78 -6.76 1.09
CA ALA A 35 -0.38 -6.36 1.28
C ALA A 35 -0.15 -4.88 0.94
N ALA A 36 -0.73 -4.40 -0.17
CA ALA A 36 -0.65 -3.01 -0.58
C ALA A 36 -1.32 -2.07 0.43
N SER A 37 -2.45 -2.48 1.03
CA SER A 37 -3.12 -1.70 2.08
C SER A 37 -2.23 -1.53 3.32
N ARG A 38 -1.56 -2.60 3.76
CA ARG A 38 -0.64 -2.59 4.91
C ARG A 38 0.56 -1.68 4.64
N ARG A 39 1.10 -1.73 3.42
CA ARG A 39 2.19 -0.85 2.98
C ARG A 39 1.77 0.62 3.01
N LEU A 40 0.60 0.98 2.49
CA LEU A 40 0.10 2.36 2.53
C LEU A 40 -0.18 2.83 3.97
N ALA A 41 -0.70 1.96 4.84
CA ALA A 41 -0.88 2.29 6.26
C ALA A 41 0.46 2.60 6.95
N ALA A 42 1.52 1.83 6.64
CA ALA A 42 2.87 2.10 7.14
C ALA A 42 3.44 3.43 6.62
N ILE A 43 3.20 3.78 5.34
CA ILE A 43 3.59 5.07 4.77
C ILE A 43 2.88 6.21 5.51
N ALA A 44 1.56 6.10 5.76
CA ALA A 44 0.80 7.14 6.46
C ALA A 44 1.30 7.34 7.90
N GLU A 45 1.70 6.26 8.58
CA GLU A 45 2.29 6.33 9.91
C GLU A 45 3.68 6.99 9.90
N LEU A 46 4.53 6.65 8.93
CA LEU A 46 5.85 7.30 8.76
C LEU A 46 5.70 8.80 8.52
N MET A 47 4.77 9.20 7.65
CA MET A 47 4.42 10.59 7.43
C MET A 47 3.99 11.28 8.72
N GLY A 48 3.10 10.64 9.49
CA GLY A 48 2.65 11.10 10.80
C GLY A 48 3.82 11.53 11.70
N ARG A 49 4.76 10.61 11.87
CA ARG A 49 5.93 10.79 12.73
C ARG A 49 6.89 11.87 12.22
N LYS A 50 7.14 11.91 10.91
CA LYS A 50 8.17 12.79 10.34
C LYS A 50 7.69 14.20 10.02
N LEU A 51 6.43 14.38 9.63
CA LEU A 51 5.90 15.70 9.26
C LEU A 51 5.30 16.46 10.44
N TYR A 52 4.75 15.77 11.44
CA TYR A 52 4.00 16.42 12.52
C TYR A 52 4.66 16.28 13.89
N ASP A 53 5.31 15.14 14.17
CA ASP A 53 5.82 14.84 15.52
C ASP A 53 7.32 15.11 15.70
N ASP A 54 8.09 15.36 14.64
CA ASP A 54 9.54 15.57 14.73
C ASP A 54 9.89 17.04 15.07
N PRO A 55 10.36 17.35 16.30
CA PRO A 55 10.73 18.72 16.67
C PRO A 55 11.99 19.23 15.94
N ALA A 56 12.73 18.36 15.27
CA ALA A 56 13.91 18.72 14.49
C ALA A 56 13.59 19.10 13.03
N HIS A 57 12.32 19.09 12.62
CA HIS A 57 11.88 19.37 11.25
C HIS A 57 12.43 20.68 10.68
N SER A 58 12.56 21.71 11.52
CA SER A 58 13.08 23.02 11.12
C SER A 58 14.56 23.03 10.71
N LYS A 59 15.28 21.92 10.88
CA LYS A 59 16.71 21.77 10.58
C LYS A 59 16.99 20.94 9.33
N TRP A 60 15.96 20.44 8.65
CA TRP A 60 16.13 19.59 7.47
C TRP A 60 16.46 20.42 6.22
N ALA A 61 17.31 19.87 5.36
CA ALA A 61 17.72 20.53 4.11
C ALA A 61 16.64 20.46 3.01
N CYS A 62 15.76 19.46 3.09
CA CYS A 62 14.57 19.30 2.25
C CYS A 62 13.32 19.52 3.10
N ASP A 63 12.17 19.81 2.47
CA ASP A 63 10.91 19.76 3.21
C ASP A 63 10.63 18.32 3.69
N GLY A 64 9.80 18.19 4.74
CA GLY A 64 9.48 16.89 5.32
C GLY A 64 8.91 15.89 4.34
N TRP A 65 8.17 16.39 3.35
CA TRP A 65 7.51 15.57 2.36
C TRP A 65 8.54 14.90 1.45
N ASP A 66 9.49 15.66 0.89
CA ASP A 66 10.54 15.16 0.02
C ASP A 66 11.45 14.15 0.74
N ALA A 67 11.74 14.39 2.02
CA ALA A 67 12.51 13.45 2.81
C ALA A 67 11.79 12.10 2.98
N VAL A 68 10.48 12.10 3.30
CA VAL A 68 9.69 10.86 3.39
C VAL A 68 9.52 10.21 2.02
N ALA A 69 9.32 10.99 0.95
CA ALA A 69 9.19 10.47 -0.40
C ALA A 69 10.46 9.78 -0.89
N SER A 70 11.64 10.27 -0.48
CA SER A 70 12.92 9.61 -0.71
C SER A 70 13.01 8.26 0.01
N GLU A 71 12.67 8.21 1.30
CA GLU A 71 12.67 6.97 2.10
C GLU A 71 11.68 5.92 1.55
N VAL A 72 10.47 6.35 1.20
CA VAL A 72 9.44 5.50 0.59
C VAL A 72 9.87 5.01 -0.80
N GLY A 73 10.46 5.89 -1.61
CA GLY A 73 10.97 5.55 -2.94
C GLY A 73 12.04 4.48 -2.87
N ALA A 74 13.00 4.62 -1.94
CA ALA A 74 14.04 3.64 -1.69
C ALA A 74 13.49 2.31 -1.17
N ALA A 75 12.50 2.34 -0.25
CA ALA A 75 11.92 1.12 0.32
C ALA A 75 11.02 0.33 -0.65
N CYS A 76 10.43 1.01 -1.64
CA CYS A 76 9.49 0.41 -2.60
C CYS A 76 10.09 0.22 -4.01
N ASP A 77 11.37 0.55 -4.22
CA ASP A 77 12.03 0.55 -5.54
C ASP A 77 11.27 1.36 -6.60
N VAL A 78 10.82 2.57 -6.24
CA VAL A 78 10.07 3.47 -7.14
C VAL A 78 10.68 4.87 -7.22
N SER A 79 10.35 5.59 -8.29
CA SER A 79 10.75 6.99 -8.42
C SER A 79 10.12 7.87 -7.34
N HIS A 80 10.78 8.98 -7.02
CA HIS A 80 10.30 9.97 -6.05
C HIS A 80 8.87 10.44 -6.33
N GLY A 81 8.52 10.71 -7.59
CA GLY A 81 7.15 11.11 -7.97
C GLY A 81 6.11 10.01 -7.70
N LYS A 82 6.46 8.74 -7.91
CA LYS A 82 5.58 7.60 -7.57
C LYS A 82 5.44 7.45 -6.05
N ALA A 83 6.52 7.62 -5.30
CA ALA A 83 6.49 7.60 -3.84
C ALA A 83 5.59 8.72 -3.28
N SER A 84 5.74 9.95 -3.78
CA SER A 84 4.88 11.09 -3.45
C SER A 84 3.41 10.80 -3.75
N GLY A 85 3.09 10.21 -4.90
CA GLY A 85 1.71 9.78 -5.22
C GLY A 85 1.16 8.73 -4.23
N GLN A 86 1.99 7.79 -3.80
CA GLN A 86 1.60 6.80 -2.78
C GLN A 86 1.40 7.43 -1.40
N MET A 87 2.19 8.44 -1.03
CA MET A 87 2.02 9.21 0.20
C MET A 87 0.69 9.98 0.21
N TYR A 88 0.33 10.63 -0.90
CA TYR A 88 -0.99 11.26 -1.04
C TYR A 88 -2.12 10.26 -0.85
N LEU A 89 -2.02 9.10 -1.51
CA LEU A 89 -3.02 8.04 -1.37
C LEU A 89 -3.11 7.52 0.07
N ALA A 90 -1.97 7.33 0.72
CA ALA A 90 -1.88 6.87 2.10
C ALA A 90 -2.55 7.85 3.08
N SER A 91 -2.28 9.16 2.96
CA SER A 91 -2.96 10.20 3.75
C SER A 91 -4.45 10.25 3.45
N ALA A 92 -4.86 10.19 2.17
CA ALA A 92 -6.27 10.19 1.79
C ALA A 92 -7.04 9.01 2.41
N LEU A 93 -6.45 7.81 2.43
CA LEU A 93 -7.06 6.63 3.05
C LEU A 93 -7.15 6.74 4.58
N ARG A 94 -6.13 7.29 5.23
CA ARG A 94 -6.10 7.46 6.69
C ARG A 94 -7.09 8.53 7.16
N GLU A 95 -7.16 9.66 6.47
CA GLU A 95 -7.82 10.87 6.97
C GLU A 95 -9.20 11.10 6.36
N ARG A 96 -9.34 10.89 5.04
CA ARG A 96 -10.57 11.23 4.30
C ARG A 96 -11.46 10.02 4.03
N LEU A 97 -10.85 8.85 3.76
CA LEU A 97 -11.54 7.68 3.22
C LEU A 97 -11.36 6.42 4.09
N PRO A 98 -11.59 6.46 5.41
CA PRO A 98 -11.33 5.32 6.29
C PRO A 98 -12.18 4.08 5.96
N LYS A 99 -13.38 4.27 5.40
CA LYS A 99 -14.24 3.15 4.94
C LYS A 99 -13.64 2.44 3.73
N VAL A 100 -13.06 3.18 2.80
CA VAL A 100 -12.34 2.61 1.64
C VAL A 100 -11.09 1.88 2.12
N ALA A 101 -10.35 2.46 3.06
CA ALA A 101 -9.18 1.83 3.65
C ALA A 101 -9.52 0.48 4.31
N ALA A 102 -10.66 0.39 5.00
CA ALA A 102 -11.13 -0.87 5.60
C ALA A 102 -11.46 -1.94 4.54
N LEU A 103 -12.16 -1.56 3.46
CA LEU A 103 -12.45 -2.48 2.35
C LEU A 103 -11.18 -2.93 1.62
N PHE A 104 -10.21 -2.03 1.46
CA PHE A 104 -8.91 -2.34 0.87
C PHE A 104 -8.11 -3.30 1.77
N ALA A 105 -8.12 -3.08 3.08
CA ALA A 105 -7.48 -3.96 4.06
C ALA A 105 -8.13 -5.34 4.16
N ALA A 106 -9.40 -5.48 3.79
CA ALA A 106 -10.09 -6.75 3.62
C ALA A 106 -9.85 -7.40 2.24
N GLY A 107 -9.10 -6.74 1.35
CA GLY A 107 -8.82 -7.20 -0.01
C GLY A 107 -10.02 -7.12 -0.96
N GLN A 108 -11.08 -6.40 -0.58
CA GLN A 108 -12.31 -6.28 -1.38
C GLN A 108 -12.19 -5.23 -2.49
N LEU A 109 -11.19 -4.34 -2.40
CA LEU A 109 -10.85 -3.36 -3.42
C LEU A 109 -9.39 -3.55 -3.82
N ASN A 110 -9.07 -3.33 -5.10
CA ASN A 110 -7.69 -3.31 -5.55
C ASN A 110 -7.07 -1.91 -5.49
N ALA A 111 -5.75 -1.85 -5.51
CA ALA A 111 -5.00 -0.59 -5.40
C ALA A 111 -5.33 0.42 -6.51
N ALA A 112 -5.62 -0.06 -7.73
CA ALA A 112 -5.96 0.79 -8.86
C ALA A 112 -7.31 1.51 -8.64
N LEU A 113 -8.34 0.78 -8.22
CA LEU A 113 -9.67 1.34 -7.92
C LEU A 113 -9.58 2.34 -6.76
N VAL A 114 -8.87 1.96 -5.70
CA VAL A 114 -8.61 2.82 -4.54
C VAL A 114 -7.91 4.13 -4.95
N SER A 115 -6.90 4.04 -5.81
CA SER A 115 -6.22 5.21 -6.36
C SER A 115 -7.12 6.07 -7.23
N THR A 116 -8.06 5.51 -7.98
CA THR A 116 -8.97 6.29 -8.83
C THR A 116 -9.93 7.15 -8.01
N ILE A 117 -10.46 6.61 -6.90
CA ILE A 117 -11.47 7.30 -6.09
C ILE A 117 -10.89 8.27 -5.05
N SER A 118 -9.57 8.23 -4.81
CA SER A 118 -8.93 9.12 -3.84
C SER A 118 -8.81 10.57 -4.30
N TRP A 119 -8.82 10.79 -5.63
CA TRP A 119 -8.66 12.09 -6.27
C TRP A 119 -10.03 12.76 -6.50
N HIS A 120 -10.61 13.29 -5.42
CA HIS A 120 -11.81 14.13 -5.44
C HIS A 120 -11.68 15.28 -4.45
#